data_AF-A0A429JMF0-F1
#
_entry.id   AF-A0A429JMF0-F1
#
_cell.length_a   1.000
_cell.length_b   1.000
_cell.length_c   1.000
_cell.angle_alpha   90.00
_cell.angle_beta   90.00
_cell.angle_gamma   90.00
#
_symmetry.space_group_name_H-M   'P 1'
#
loop_
_entity.id
_entity.type
_entity.pdbx_description
1 polymer ?
#
loop_
_entity_poly.entity_id
_entity_poly.type
_entity_poly.pdbx_seq_one_letter_code
_entity_poly.pdbx_strand_id
1 'polypeptide(L)'
;MPRRLGDLEDAVMTRVWEWNRPVTVREVLEDLQKERSIAYTTVMTVLDNLHQKGWVRREAEGRAYRYEAVSTRAAYAAALMNEAWSASDNPAAALVAFFGMMSPEQRHALRDAVRMVQGDEPAEPAPAAPQAERAEPEAAAPADAGEADAGEVPAAGSGDSGR
;
A
#
# COMPACT_ATOMS: atom_id res chain seq x y z
N MET A 1 14.89 14.31 8.53
CA MET A 1 14.39 15.12 7.39
C MET A 1 15.36 14.97 6.24
N PRO A 2 14.88 14.71 5.00
CA PRO A 2 15.73 14.64 3.82
C PRO A 2 16.39 16.00 3.62
N ARG A 3 17.70 16.10 3.85
CA ARG A 3 18.43 17.34 3.60
C ARG A 3 18.59 17.52 2.10
N ARG A 4 18.15 18.66 1.55
CA ARG A 4 18.35 18.97 0.12
C ARG A 4 19.81 18.75 -0.27
N LEU A 5 19.99 18.03 -1.39
CA LEU A 5 21.30 17.82 -2.01
C LEU A 5 21.75 19.11 -2.69
N GLY A 6 23.02 19.48 -2.52
CA GLY A 6 23.65 20.50 -3.35
C GLY A 6 23.99 19.97 -4.76
N ASP A 7 24.33 20.83 -5.70
CA ASP A 7 24.53 20.47 -7.12
C ASP A 7 25.50 19.29 -7.34
N LEU A 8 26.61 19.26 -6.60
CA LEU A 8 27.59 18.18 -6.72
C LEU A 8 27.13 16.90 -5.99
N GLU A 9 26.41 17.04 -4.89
CA GLU A 9 25.82 15.91 -4.16
C GLU A 9 24.74 15.24 -5.01
N ASP A 10 23.90 16.02 -5.68
CA ASP A 10 22.88 15.55 -6.61
C ASP A 10 23.50 14.88 -7.84
N ALA A 11 24.57 15.46 -8.39
CA ALA A 11 25.30 14.85 -9.50
C ALA A 11 25.88 13.47 -9.09
N VAL A 12 26.50 13.37 -7.91
CA VAL A 12 27.01 12.09 -7.38
C VAL A 12 25.87 11.09 -7.15
N MET A 13 24.81 11.48 -6.44
CA MET A 13 23.68 10.60 -6.14
C MET A 13 22.95 10.12 -7.40
N THR A 14 22.88 10.96 -8.44
CA THR A 14 22.34 10.58 -9.75
C THR A 14 23.06 9.35 -10.31
N ARG A 15 24.40 9.32 -10.29
CA ARG A 15 25.18 8.16 -10.77
C ARG A 15 24.99 6.93 -9.88
N VAL A 16 24.98 7.14 -8.56
CA VAL A 16 24.76 6.05 -7.60
C VAL A 16 23.39 5.39 -7.82
N TRP A 17 22.34 6.19 -8.05
CA TRP A 17 21.01 5.67 -8.36
C TRP A 17 20.93 4.99 -9.73
N GLU A 18 21.58 5.55 -10.76
CA GLU A 18 21.59 4.98 -12.11
C GLU A 18 22.29 3.62 -12.16
N TRP A 19 23.40 3.45 -11.45
CA TRP A 19 24.12 2.18 -11.43
C TRP A 19 23.47 1.11 -10.55
N ASN A 20 22.65 1.51 -9.58
CA ASN A 20 21.89 0.63 -8.70
C ASN A 20 22.74 -0.51 -8.08
N ARG A 21 23.99 -0.18 -7.69
CA ARG A 21 24.97 -1.09 -7.06
C ARG A 21 25.96 -0.31 -6.19
N PRO A 22 26.73 -0.96 -5.30
CA PRO A 22 27.86 -0.35 -4.62
C PRO A 22 28.89 0.26 -5.58
N VAL A 23 29.32 1.49 -5.29
CA VAL A 23 30.24 2.29 -6.12
C VAL A 23 31.46 2.73 -5.33
N THR A 24 32.59 2.86 -5.99
CA THR A 24 33.81 3.44 -5.41
C THR A 24 33.94 4.92 -5.76
N VAL A 25 34.74 5.65 -4.98
CA VAL A 25 35.11 7.05 -5.30
C VAL A 25 35.68 7.17 -6.71
N ARG A 26 36.47 6.17 -7.14
CA ARG A 26 37.13 6.18 -8.44
C ARG A 26 36.14 6.04 -9.59
N GLU A 27 35.17 5.12 -9.47
CA GLU A 27 34.12 4.96 -10.49
C GLU A 27 33.32 6.25 -10.67
N VAL A 28 32.89 6.86 -9.56
CA VAL A 28 32.15 8.14 -9.59
C VAL A 28 33.00 9.26 -10.18
N LEU A 29 34.29 9.33 -9.82
CA LEU A 29 35.22 10.31 -10.39
C LEU A 29 35.34 10.17 -11.91
N GLU A 30 35.60 8.96 -12.39
CA GLU A 30 35.81 8.67 -13.81
C GLU A 30 34.58 9.03 -14.64
N ASP A 31 33.37 8.83 -14.10
CA ASP A 31 32.14 9.26 -14.77
C ASP A 31 31.96 10.78 -14.76
N LEU A 32 32.12 11.44 -13.61
CA LEU A 32 31.97 12.89 -13.51
C LEU A 32 32.99 13.65 -14.36
N GLN A 33 34.20 13.09 -14.54
CA GLN A 33 35.24 13.69 -15.37
C GLN A 33 34.89 13.78 -16.86
N LYS A 34 33.87 13.05 -17.32
CA LYS A 34 33.34 13.18 -18.69
C LYS A 34 32.68 14.54 -18.93
N GLU A 35 32.18 15.18 -17.88
CA GLU A 35 31.39 16.42 -17.96
C GLU A 35 32.08 17.61 -17.30
N ARG A 36 32.98 17.39 -16.34
CA ARG A 36 33.63 18.47 -15.58
C ARG A 36 35.03 18.10 -15.08
N SER A 37 35.91 19.09 -14.95
CA SER A 37 37.17 18.90 -14.24
C SER A 37 36.92 18.85 -12.72
N ILE A 38 37.27 17.73 -12.09
CA ILE A 38 37.08 17.51 -10.66
C ILE A 38 38.19 16.63 -10.09
N ALA A 39 38.63 16.94 -8.87
CA ALA A 39 39.66 16.21 -8.17
C ALA A 39 39.10 15.01 -7.40
N TYR A 40 39.91 13.96 -7.24
CA TYR A 40 39.55 12.75 -6.50
C TYR A 40 39.11 13.04 -5.06
N THR A 41 39.85 13.90 -4.34
CA THR A 41 39.54 14.27 -2.96
C THR A 41 38.21 15.02 -2.85
N THR A 42 37.80 15.77 -3.88
CA THR A 42 36.48 16.41 -3.91
C THR A 42 35.38 15.37 -3.94
N VAL A 43 35.47 14.37 -4.81
CA VAL A 43 34.48 13.28 -4.88
C VAL A 43 34.49 12.46 -3.58
N MET A 44 35.67 12.19 -3.02
CA MET A 44 35.80 11.51 -1.72
C MET A 44 35.06 12.27 -0.62
N THR A 45 35.31 13.57 -0.48
CA THR A 45 34.65 14.40 0.54
C THR A 45 33.14 14.47 0.33
N VAL A 46 32.67 14.55 -0.91
CA VAL A 46 31.23 14.54 -1.21
C VAL A 46 30.57 13.23 -0.80
N LEU A 47 31.18 12.09 -1.13
CA LEU A 47 30.67 10.77 -0.72
C LEU A 47 30.70 10.60 0.80
N ASP A 48 31.73 11.11 1.49
CA ASP A 48 31.79 11.09 2.96
C ASP A 48 30.69 11.99 3.57
N ASN A 49 30.46 13.18 3.02
CA ASN A 49 29.37 14.06 3.44
C ASN A 49 27.98 13.41 3.22
N LEU A 50 27.78 12.78 2.06
CA LEU A 50 26.55 12.03 1.77
C LEU A 50 26.36 10.88 2.76
N HIS A 51 27.44 10.19 3.14
CA HIS A 51 27.41 9.15 4.15
C HIS A 51 27.03 9.70 5.53
N GLN A 52 27.67 10.78 5.96
CA GLN A 52 27.35 11.46 7.24
C GLN A 52 25.90 11.97 7.28
N LYS A 53 25.35 12.37 6.12
CA LYS A 53 23.94 12.78 5.97
C LYS A 53 22.98 11.58 5.90
N GLY A 54 23.47 10.36 5.78
CA GLY A 54 22.67 9.14 5.67
C GLY A 54 22.11 8.85 4.28
N TRP A 55 22.62 9.51 3.24
CA TRP A 55 22.20 9.28 1.84
C TRP A 55 22.77 8.00 1.26
N VAL A 56 24.00 7.66 1.68
CA VAL A 56 24.70 6.44 1.30
C VAL A 56 25.19 5.69 2.52
N ARG A 57 25.12 4.37 2.47
CA ARG A 57 25.87 3.49 3.37
C ARG A 57 27.26 3.26 2.77
N ARG A 58 28.26 3.05 3.61
CA ARG A 58 29.60 2.66 3.15
C ARG A 58 30.05 1.36 3.79
N GLU A 59 30.77 0.57 3.02
CA GLU A 59 31.41 -0.67 3.47
C GLU A 59 32.89 -0.66 3.07
N ALA A 60 33.75 -1.16 3.96
CA ALA A 60 35.17 -1.27 3.69
C ALA A 60 35.43 -2.43 2.72
N GLU A 61 36.21 -2.17 1.67
CA GLU A 61 36.68 -3.15 0.71
C GLU A 61 38.19 -3.00 0.54
N GLY A 62 38.95 -3.81 1.28
CA GLY A 62 40.40 -3.72 1.33
C GLY A 62 40.88 -2.36 1.87
N ARG A 63 41.46 -1.53 0.99
CA ARG A 63 41.95 -0.17 1.33
C ARG A 63 41.01 0.95 0.87
N ALA A 64 39.85 0.61 0.30
CA ALA A 64 38.88 1.55 -0.21
C ALA A 64 37.52 1.37 0.48
N TYR A 65 36.61 2.31 0.24
CA TYR A 65 35.20 2.18 0.61
C TYR A 65 34.35 2.04 -0.64
N ARG A 66 33.34 1.17 -0.56
CA ARG A 66 32.19 1.16 -1.47
C ARG A 66 31.02 1.88 -0.83
N TYR A 67 30.28 2.64 -1.63
CA TYR A 67 29.13 3.42 -1.24
C TYR A 67 27.89 2.94 -1.97
N GLU A 68 26.77 2.81 -1.27
CA GLU A 68 25.50 2.41 -1.85
C GLU A 68 24.38 3.33 -1.36
N ALA A 69 23.44 3.69 -2.24
CA ALA A 69 22.30 4.53 -1.87
C ALA A 69 21.42 3.84 -0.82
N VAL A 70 21.01 4.58 0.20
CA VAL A 70 20.10 4.09 1.25
C VAL A 70 18.64 4.07 0.77
N SER A 71 18.30 4.90 -0.21
CA SER A 71 16.94 5.07 -0.75
C SER A 71 17.00 5.23 -2.26
N THR A 72 15.93 4.85 -2.96
CA THR A 72 15.81 5.06 -4.40
C THR A 72 15.59 6.54 -4.74
N ARG A 73 15.88 6.92 -6.00
CA ARG A 73 15.60 8.27 -6.52
C ARG A 73 14.12 8.63 -6.42
N ALA A 74 13.23 7.67 -6.69
CA ALA A 74 11.79 7.87 -6.59
C ALA A 74 11.35 8.17 -5.15
N ALA A 75 11.84 7.40 -4.18
CA ALA A 75 11.55 7.63 -2.77
C ALA A 75 12.10 8.98 -2.28
N TYR A 76 13.28 9.41 -2.77
CA TYR A 76 13.80 10.75 -2.50
C TYR A 76 12.90 11.86 -3.06
N ALA A 77 12.48 11.75 -4.32
CA ALA A 77 11.58 12.71 -4.93
C ALA A 77 10.24 12.81 -4.18
N ALA A 78 9.67 11.67 -3.78
CA ALA A 78 8.46 11.63 -2.96
C ALA A 78 8.65 12.34 -1.61
N ALA A 79 9.79 12.14 -0.96
CA ALA A 79 10.09 12.81 0.31
C ALA A 79 10.19 14.34 0.16
N LEU A 80 10.79 14.83 -0.94
CA LEU A 80 10.83 16.27 -1.26
C LEU A 80 9.45 16.86 -1.53
N MET A 81 8.60 16.14 -2.26
CA MET A 81 7.21 16.57 -2.49
C MET A 81 6.43 16.67 -1.18
N ASN A 82 6.57 15.67 -0.31
CA ASN A 82 5.92 15.66 1.00
C ASN A 82 6.42 16.78 1.93
N GLU A 83 7.72 17.08 1.91
CA GLU A 83 8.29 18.19 2.68
C GLU A 83 7.75 19.54 2.19
N ALA A 84 7.76 19.78 0.88
CA ALA A 84 7.24 21.01 0.30
C ALA A 84 5.74 21.19 0.62
N TRP A 85 4.98 20.10 0.59
CA TRP A 85 3.58 20.10 0.98
C TRP A 85 3.41 20.42 2.47
N SER A 86 4.16 19.74 3.35
CA SER A 86 4.06 19.91 4.81
C SER A 86 4.45 21.30 5.29
N ALA A 87 5.31 21.98 4.53
CA ALA A 87 5.72 23.36 4.80
C ALA A 87 4.71 24.42 4.31
N SER A 88 3.63 24.03 3.64
CA SER A 88 2.62 24.96 3.12
C SER A 88 1.62 25.37 4.20
N ASP A 89 1.38 26.68 4.33
CA ASP A 89 0.34 27.23 5.20
C ASP A 89 -1.09 26.93 4.71
N ASN A 90 -1.24 26.53 3.43
CA ASN A 90 -2.51 26.10 2.85
C ASN A 90 -2.30 24.92 1.87
N PRO A 91 -2.30 23.68 2.40
CA PRO A 91 -2.09 22.47 1.61
C PRO A 91 -3.06 22.30 0.42
N ALA A 92 -4.34 22.67 0.62
CA ALA A 92 -5.35 22.55 -0.43
C ALA A 92 -5.08 23.50 -1.60
N ALA A 93 -4.68 24.74 -1.32
CA ALA A 93 -4.30 25.69 -2.35
C ALA A 93 -3.00 25.27 -3.08
N ALA A 94 -2.02 24.74 -2.34
CA ALA A 94 -0.78 24.24 -2.93
C ALA A 94 -1.04 23.11 -3.93
N LEU A 95 -1.97 22.20 -3.63
CA LEU A 95 -2.43 21.18 -4.55
C LEU A 95 -3.02 21.76 -5.83
N VAL A 96 -3.96 22.71 -5.72
CA VAL A 96 -4.59 23.33 -6.89
C VAL A 96 -3.54 23.99 -7.80
N ALA A 97 -2.59 24.72 -7.20
CA ALA A 97 -1.48 25.32 -7.93
C ALA A 97 -0.59 24.25 -8.60
N PHE A 98 -0.28 23.17 -7.89
CA PHE A 98 0.52 22.06 -8.41
C PHE A 98 -0.15 21.38 -9.61
N PHE A 99 -1.45 21.07 -9.53
CA PHE A 99 -2.23 20.52 -10.65
C PHE A 99 -2.29 21.48 -11.86
N GLY A 100 -2.26 22.79 -11.61
CA GLY A 100 -2.17 23.81 -12.65
C GLY A 100 -0.83 23.84 -13.39
N MET A 101 0.27 23.49 -12.71
CA MET A 101 1.61 23.43 -13.30
C MET A 101 1.90 22.12 -14.05
N MET A 102 1.10 21.07 -13.86
CA MET A 102 1.32 19.77 -14.48
C MET A 102 0.96 19.74 -15.97
N SER A 103 1.78 19.02 -16.74
CA SER A 103 1.44 18.63 -18.12
C SER A 103 0.28 17.62 -18.15
N PRO A 104 -0.41 17.47 -19.29
CA PRO A 104 -1.41 16.41 -19.48
C PRO A 104 -0.89 15.00 -19.14
N GLU A 105 0.34 14.69 -19.53
CA GLU A 105 1.00 13.40 -19.29
C GLU A 105 1.26 13.18 -17.79
N GLN A 106 1.74 14.21 -17.09
CA GLN A 106 1.96 14.15 -15.65
C GLN A 106 0.65 13.93 -14.88
N ARG A 107 -0.45 14.58 -15.31
CA ARG A 107 -1.78 14.36 -14.72
C ARG A 107 -2.31 12.95 -14.99
N HIS A 108 -2.02 12.38 -16.16
CA HIS A 108 -2.38 11.00 -16.48
C HIS A 108 -1.62 10.02 -15.58
N ALA A 109 -0.29 10.17 -15.50
CA ALA A 109 0.56 9.36 -14.64
C ALA A 109 0.13 9.42 -13.16
N LEU A 110 -0.24 10.61 -12.65
CA LEU A 110 -0.75 10.76 -11.30
C LEU A 110 -2.08 10.00 -11.09
N ARG A 111 -3.00 10.08 -12.05
CA ARG A 111 -4.28 9.37 -11.98
C ARG A 111 -4.06 7.86 -11.91
N ASP A 112 -3.15 7.34 -12.73
CA ASP A 112 -2.83 5.91 -12.70
C ASP A 112 -2.14 5.50 -11.40
N ALA A 113 -1.23 6.33 -10.87
CA ALA A 113 -0.58 6.10 -9.59
C ALA A 113 -1.60 6.07 -8.42
N VAL A 114 -2.56 7.00 -8.39
CA VAL A 114 -3.63 7.00 -7.38
C VAL A 114 -4.50 5.74 -7.48
N ARG A 115 -4.84 5.30 -8.70
CA ARG A 115 -5.58 4.05 -8.89
C ARG A 115 -4.80 2.84 -8.38
N MET A 116 -3.49 2.79 -8.62
CA MET A 116 -2.63 1.70 -8.13
C MET A 116 -2.61 1.64 -6.60
N VAL A 117 -2.52 2.79 -5.91
CA VAL A 117 -2.52 2.84 -4.44
C VAL A 117 -3.90 2.53 -3.84
N GLN A 118 -4.98 2.97 -4.46
CA GLN A 118 -6.35 2.69 -4.00
C GLN A 118 -6.78 1.22 -4.24
N GLY A 119 -6.17 0.54 -5.21
CA GLY A 119 -6.44 -0.88 -5.48
C GLY A 119 -5.84 -1.86 -4.47
N ASP A 120 -4.96 -1.38 -3.58
CA ASP A 120 -4.31 -2.16 -2.51
C ASP A 120 -4.96 -1.96 -1.13
N GLU A 121 -5.99 -1.11 -0.99
CA GLU A 121 -6.81 -1.11 0.22
C GLU A 121 -7.68 -2.37 0.26
N PRO A 122 -7.52 -3.29 1.25
CA PRO A 122 -8.48 -4.36 1.43
C PRO A 122 -9.83 -3.69 1.70
N ALA A 123 -10.76 -3.86 0.77
CA ALA A 123 -12.11 -3.35 0.86
C ALA A 123 -12.66 -3.64 2.26
N GLU A 124 -12.83 -2.58 3.05
CA GLU A 124 -13.52 -2.64 4.33
C GLU A 124 -14.87 -3.33 4.06
N PRO A 125 -15.19 -4.45 4.72
CA PRO A 125 -16.39 -5.19 4.38
C PRO A 125 -17.59 -4.29 4.66
N ALA A 126 -18.28 -3.89 3.58
CA ALA A 126 -19.48 -3.09 3.65
C ALA A 126 -20.44 -3.72 4.68
N PRO A 127 -21.08 -2.93 5.55
CA PRO A 127 -22.01 -3.47 6.53
C PRO A 127 -23.11 -4.20 5.77
N ALA A 128 -23.25 -5.50 6.05
CA ALA A 128 -24.25 -6.35 5.45
C ALA A 128 -25.62 -5.67 5.57
N ALA A 129 -26.23 -5.35 4.44
CA ALA A 129 -27.60 -4.87 4.39
C ALA A 129 -28.51 -5.89 5.11
N PRO A 130 -29.52 -5.42 5.87
CA PRO A 130 -30.43 -6.31 6.58
C PRO A 130 -31.16 -7.18 5.56
N GLN A 131 -31.01 -8.50 5.69
CA GLN A 131 -31.75 -9.46 4.88
C GLN A 131 -33.23 -9.31 5.24
N ALA A 132 -33.99 -8.74 4.31
CA ALA A 132 -35.44 -8.68 4.38
C ALA A 132 -36.01 -10.10 4.41
N GLU A 133 -36.56 -10.43 5.57
CA GLU A 133 -37.64 -11.38 5.85
C GLU A 133 -38.36 -11.87 4.58
N ARG A 134 -38.02 -13.08 4.12
CA ARG A 134 -38.87 -13.83 3.20
C ARG A 134 -39.96 -14.48 4.04
N ALA A 135 -41.14 -13.87 4.05
CA ALA A 135 -42.36 -14.51 4.54
C ALA A 135 -42.67 -15.74 3.68
N GLU A 136 -42.69 -16.91 4.31
CA GLU A 136 -43.22 -18.16 3.76
C GLU A 136 -44.77 -18.09 3.74
N PRO A 137 -45.45 -18.50 2.65
CA PRO A 137 -46.90 -18.63 2.70
C PRO A 137 -47.29 -19.95 3.36
N GLU A 138 -48.13 -19.82 4.38
CA GLU A 138 -48.82 -20.86 5.14
C GLU A 138 -49.59 -21.82 4.23
N ALA A 139 -49.14 -23.09 4.18
CA ALA A 139 -49.85 -24.18 3.53
C ALA A 139 -50.74 -24.89 4.56
N ALA A 140 -52.06 -24.74 4.39
CA ALA A 140 -53.09 -25.39 5.18
C ALA A 140 -53.04 -26.92 5.06
N ALA A 141 -53.01 -27.60 6.21
CA ALA A 141 -53.17 -29.04 6.34
C ALA A 141 -54.66 -29.44 6.40
N PRO A 142 -55.05 -30.62 5.89
CA PRO A 142 -56.27 -31.28 6.33
C PRO A 142 -55.98 -32.44 7.31
N ALA A 143 -56.93 -32.55 8.23
CA ALA A 143 -57.16 -33.50 9.32
C ALA A 143 -56.67 -34.95 9.19
N ASP A 144 -56.15 -35.44 10.32
CA ASP A 144 -55.87 -36.82 10.71
C ASP A 144 -57.12 -37.47 11.36
N ALA A 145 -57.37 -38.74 11.05
CA ALA A 145 -58.18 -39.67 11.84
C ALA A 145 -57.92 -41.11 11.38
N GLY A 146 -56.94 -41.77 12.01
CA GLY A 146 -56.68 -43.20 11.88
C GLY A 146 -56.45 -43.83 13.26
N GLU A 147 -57.54 -44.18 13.93
CA GLU A 147 -57.58 -44.77 15.26
C GLU A 147 -57.55 -46.31 15.18
N ALA A 148 -56.60 -46.94 15.86
CA ALA A 148 -56.61 -48.38 16.12
C ALA A 148 -55.94 -48.64 17.48
N ASP A 149 -56.75 -48.84 18.50
CA ASP A 149 -56.35 -49.43 19.78
C ASP A 149 -57.14 -50.72 20.00
N ALA A 150 -56.41 -51.78 20.37
CA ALA A 150 -56.93 -53.11 20.60
C ALA A 150 -56.68 -53.47 22.08
N GLY A 151 -57.74 -53.81 22.81
CA GLY A 151 -57.63 -54.21 24.21
C GLY A 151 -58.93 -54.74 24.83
N GLU A 152 -59.26 -55.98 24.49
CA GLU A 152 -59.82 -57.05 25.33
C GLU A 152 -60.98 -56.80 26.36
N VAL A 153 -62.07 -57.52 26.09
CA VAL A 153 -63.27 -57.94 26.88
C VAL A 153 -62.85 -58.67 28.21
N PRO A 154 -63.70 -59.01 29.23
CA PRO A 154 -65.16 -59.27 29.15
C PRO A 154 -66.05 -58.97 30.40
N ALA A 155 -67.37 -59.10 30.20
CA ALA A 155 -68.22 -60.15 30.82
C ALA A 155 -69.63 -59.71 31.31
N ALA A 156 -70.61 -60.46 30.80
CA ALA A 156 -71.73 -61.10 31.51
C ALA A 156 -73.01 -60.31 31.90
N GLY A 157 -74.14 -60.97 31.60
CA GLY A 157 -75.38 -60.92 32.39
C GLY A 157 -76.55 -60.19 31.72
N SER A 158 -77.32 -60.83 30.83
CA SER A 158 -78.53 -61.61 31.15
C SER A 158 -79.72 -60.78 31.60
N GLY A 159 -80.69 -60.57 30.69
CA GLY A 159 -82.10 -60.97 30.92
C GLY A 159 -82.94 -59.82 31.46
N ASP A 160 -84.26 -59.71 31.30
CA ASP A 160 -85.29 -60.61 30.80
C ASP A 160 -86.62 -59.82 30.75
N SER A 161 -87.48 -60.20 29.80
CA SER A 161 -88.95 -60.19 29.78
C SER A 161 -89.82 -58.93 29.90
N GLY A 162 -90.91 -59.01 29.13
CA GLY A 162 -92.22 -58.42 29.42
C GLY A 162 -92.83 -57.74 28.20
N ARG A 163 -93.29 -58.47 27.18
CA ARG A 163 -94.63 -59.07 27.02
C ARG A 163 -95.73 -58.05 26.74
#